data_AF-A0A8G1QY20-F1
#
_entry.id   AF-A0A8G1QY20-F1
#
_cell.length_a   1.000
_cell.length_b   1.000
_cell.length_c   1.000
_cell.angle_alpha   90.00
_cell.angle_beta   90.00
_cell.angle_gamma   90.00
#
_symmetry.space_group_name_H-M   'P 1'
#
loop_
_entity.id
_entity.type
_entity.pdbx_description
1 polymer ?
#
loop_
_entity_poly.entity_id
_entity_poly.type
_entity_poly.pdbx_seq_one_letter_code
_entity_poly.pdbx_strand_id
1 'polypeptide(L)'
;MADTTPPSDTQKHLFIHQQQQQPATPSSSTQQQAPAPATTKDDSVPAGMTKLPNGVILDKDGKPCRLCTSAASWRALTKQAKSTPTTTSSTSSTTIPKALTTTPGYTDCPPDSEALGRSTWTFLHSLTASYPAQASSEQQSEMRQFLGIFSKLYPCWVCAEDFRTWMAEPSGENQPRLGGRKEFGDWMCRAHNEVNRKLGKSEFDCRFWEERWRKGWGDGRCE
;
A
#
# COMPACT_ATOMS: atom_id res chain seq x y z
N MET A 1 52.02 -55.94 -25.84
CA MET A 1 53.09 -55.07 -25.33
C MET A 1 52.40 -53.77 -24.94
N ALA A 2 51.92 -53.69 -23.69
CA ALA A 2 52.61 -53.02 -22.56
C ALA A 2 52.74 -51.50 -22.82
N ASP A 3 52.36 -50.57 -21.95
CA ASP A 3 52.12 -50.65 -20.52
C ASP A 3 51.36 -49.39 -20.03
N THR A 4 50.77 -49.57 -18.86
CA THR A 4 50.14 -48.70 -17.85
C THR A 4 50.44 -47.19 -17.77
N THR A 5 49.41 -46.42 -17.39
CA THR A 5 49.55 -45.23 -16.53
C THR A 5 48.29 -45.07 -15.64
N PRO A 6 48.41 -44.76 -14.32
CA PRO A 6 47.34 -44.91 -13.31
C PRO A 6 46.57 -43.61 -12.95
N PRO A 7 45.50 -43.67 -12.10
CA PRO A 7 44.72 -42.52 -11.63
C PRO A 7 45.04 -42.10 -10.18
N SER A 8 44.89 -40.81 -9.84
CA SER A 8 44.77 -40.21 -8.48
C SER A 8 44.69 -38.68 -8.65
N ASP A 9 44.08 -37.83 -7.82
CA ASP A 9 43.26 -37.95 -6.61
C ASP A 9 42.50 -36.61 -6.43
N THR A 10 41.45 -36.67 -5.63
CA THR A 10 40.59 -35.59 -5.19
C THR A 10 41.28 -34.75 -4.12
N GLN A 11 41.24 -33.41 -4.20
CA GLN A 11 41.27 -32.63 -2.95
C GLN A 11 40.49 -31.31 -3.04
N LYS A 12 39.44 -31.28 -2.21
CA LYS A 12 38.66 -30.12 -1.80
C LYS A 12 39.58 -29.06 -1.20
N HIS A 13 39.64 -27.88 -1.79
CA HIS A 13 40.15 -26.70 -1.08
C HIS A 13 39.03 -26.09 -0.23
N LEU A 14 39.04 -26.41 1.06
CA LEU A 14 38.38 -25.59 2.09
C LEU A 14 39.06 -24.22 2.12
N PHE A 15 38.30 -23.16 1.82
CA PHE A 15 38.69 -21.81 2.20
C PHE A 15 38.29 -21.57 3.65
N ILE A 16 39.31 -21.46 4.49
CA ILE A 16 39.24 -21.13 5.91
C ILE A 16 38.84 -19.65 6.04
N HIS A 17 37.75 -19.37 6.78
CA HIS A 17 37.36 -18.03 7.20
C HIS A 17 38.41 -17.47 8.17
N GLN A 18 39.19 -16.48 7.73
CA GLN A 18 40.04 -15.69 8.61
C GLN A 18 39.22 -14.54 9.20
N GLN A 19 38.78 -14.73 10.44
CA GLN A 19 38.07 -13.73 11.24
C GLN A 19 39.10 -12.76 11.84
N GLN A 20 39.16 -11.54 11.32
CA GLN A 20 39.95 -10.46 11.93
C GLN A 20 39.21 -9.95 13.18
N GLN A 21 39.82 -10.15 14.35
CA GLN A 21 39.41 -9.56 15.63
C GLN A 21 40.06 -8.17 15.77
N GLN A 22 39.24 -7.15 16.05
CA GLN A 22 39.71 -5.83 16.48
C GLN A 22 39.75 -5.75 18.02
N PRO A 23 40.70 -4.99 18.61
CA PRO A 23 40.85 -4.90 20.06
C PRO A 23 39.83 -3.98 20.72
N ALA A 24 39.43 -4.37 21.94
CA ALA A 24 38.48 -3.67 22.79
C ALA A 24 39.03 -2.36 23.38
N THR A 25 38.18 -1.33 23.46
CA THR A 25 38.41 -0.10 24.24
C THR A 25 37.44 -0.04 25.42
N PRO A 26 37.82 0.58 26.56
CA PRO A 26 37.06 0.52 27.79
C PRO A 26 35.89 1.52 27.83
N SER A 27 34.73 1.03 28.30
CA SER A 27 33.56 1.84 28.63
C SER A 27 33.83 2.74 29.84
N SER A 28 33.62 4.05 29.67
CA SER A 28 33.47 5.01 30.76
C SER A 28 32.04 5.52 30.82
N SER A 29 31.45 5.35 32.00
CA SER A 29 30.13 5.73 32.47
C SER A 29 29.85 7.23 32.35
N THR A 30 28.62 7.65 32.00
CA THR A 30 27.99 8.88 32.55
C THR A 30 26.45 8.84 32.39
N GLN A 31 25.80 8.76 33.56
CA GLN A 31 24.52 9.34 34.01
C GLN A 31 23.17 8.91 33.38
N GLN A 32 22.43 8.17 34.21
CA GLN A 32 20.98 8.11 34.27
C GLN A 32 20.35 9.51 34.34
N GLN A 33 19.38 9.76 33.46
CA GLN A 33 18.42 10.84 33.61
C GLN A 33 17.04 10.22 33.87
N ALA A 34 16.43 10.61 34.99
CA ALA A 34 15.13 10.12 35.44
C ALA A 34 13.98 10.52 34.48
N PRO A 35 12.88 9.74 34.39
CA PRO A 35 11.77 10.07 33.52
C PRO A 35 10.94 11.21 34.13
N ALA A 36 10.84 12.33 33.42
CA ALA A 36 9.86 13.37 33.69
C ALA A 36 8.45 12.90 33.27
N PRO A 37 7.38 13.34 33.96
CA PRO A 37 6.04 12.78 33.78
C PRO A 37 5.43 13.15 32.44
N ALA A 38 4.87 12.14 31.77
CA ALA A 38 4.15 12.27 30.51
C ALA A 38 2.91 13.15 30.67
N THR A 39 2.99 14.38 30.19
CA THR A 39 1.83 15.14 29.71
C THR A 39 2.25 15.92 28.48
N THR A 40 1.65 15.59 27.35
CA THR A 40 1.14 16.55 26.35
C THR A 40 0.45 15.76 25.25
N LYS A 41 -0.76 16.21 24.91
CA LYS A 41 -1.49 15.78 23.71
C LYS A 41 -0.55 15.98 22.52
N ASP A 42 -0.25 14.90 21.81
CA ASP A 42 0.57 14.95 20.62
C ASP A 42 -0.21 15.61 19.47
N ASP A 43 -0.14 16.94 19.45
CA ASP A 43 -0.60 17.80 18.36
C ASP A 43 0.54 18.11 17.38
N SER A 44 1.67 17.39 17.45
CA SER A 44 2.79 17.64 16.55
C SER A 44 2.51 17.05 15.17
N VAL A 45 2.18 17.94 14.23
CA VAL A 45 2.06 17.60 12.81
C VAL A 45 3.45 17.71 12.18
N PRO A 46 3.91 16.73 11.37
CA PRO A 46 5.21 16.83 10.70
C PRO A 46 5.36 18.10 9.86
N ALA A 47 6.59 18.61 9.76
CA ALA A 47 6.89 19.82 8.98
C ALA A 47 6.36 19.71 7.54
N GLY A 48 5.53 20.67 7.14
CA GLY A 48 4.90 20.71 5.81
C GLY A 48 3.44 20.26 5.75
N MET A 49 2.85 19.81 6.87
CA MET A 49 1.42 19.52 6.97
C MET A 49 0.74 20.50 7.94
N THR A 50 -0.43 21.02 7.57
CA THR A 50 -1.24 21.89 8.43
C THR A 50 -2.46 21.13 8.93
N LYS A 51 -2.60 20.97 10.26
CA LYS A 51 -3.79 20.42 10.90
C LYS A 51 -4.72 21.56 11.30
N LEU A 52 -5.93 21.53 10.77
CA LEU A 52 -6.99 22.47 11.11
C LEU A 52 -7.62 22.12 12.47
N PRO A 53 -8.27 23.08 13.16
CA PRO A 53 -8.92 22.84 14.45
C PRO A 53 -9.99 21.73 14.45
N ASN A 54 -10.59 21.45 13.28
CA ASN A 54 -11.54 20.35 13.08
C ASN A 54 -10.87 18.97 12.86
N GLY A 55 -9.55 18.89 13.00
CA GLY A 55 -8.75 17.68 12.84
C GLY A 55 -8.49 17.27 11.38
N VAL A 56 -8.84 18.12 10.41
CA VAL A 56 -8.53 17.91 9.00
C VAL A 56 -7.07 18.25 8.74
N ILE A 57 -6.34 17.36 8.06
CA ILE A 57 -4.95 17.60 7.64
C ILE A 57 -4.95 18.05 6.18
N LEU A 58 -4.23 19.13 5.89
CA LEU A 58 -4.01 19.62 4.52
C LEU A 58 -2.79 18.93 3.89
N ASP A 59 -2.88 18.66 2.59
CA ASP A 59 -1.76 18.19 1.78
C ASP A 59 -0.77 19.32 1.46
N LYS A 60 0.31 18.96 0.74
CA LYS A 60 1.36 19.90 0.29
C LYS A 60 0.85 21.03 -0.61
N ASP A 61 -0.34 20.86 -1.22
CA ASP A 61 -0.97 21.83 -2.10
C ASP A 61 -2.07 22.64 -1.36
N GLY A 62 -2.18 22.47 -0.04
CA GLY A 62 -3.12 23.17 0.83
C GLY A 62 -4.56 22.63 0.80
N LYS A 63 -4.80 21.45 0.23
CA LYS A 63 -6.14 20.85 0.09
C LYS A 63 -6.39 19.80 1.16
N PRO A 64 -7.65 19.56 1.59
CA PRO A 64 -7.96 18.50 2.56
C PRO A 64 -7.47 17.12 2.10
N CYS A 65 -6.55 16.52 2.86
CA CYS A 65 -5.99 15.20 2.58
C CYS A 65 -6.83 14.11 3.26
N ARG A 66 -7.61 13.36 2.48
CA ARG A 66 -8.43 12.24 3.00
C ARG A 66 -7.58 11.13 3.61
N LEU A 67 -6.44 10.78 3.01
CA LEU A 67 -5.54 9.73 3.51
C LEU A 67 -4.85 10.11 4.82
N CYS A 68 -4.67 11.41 5.06
CA CYS A 68 -4.02 11.95 6.25
C CYS A 68 -5.02 12.25 7.37
N THR A 69 -6.33 12.29 7.06
CA THR A 69 -7.38 12.74 7.97
C THR A 69 -8.18 11.54 8.48
N SER A 70 -8.49 11.52 9.78
CA SER A 70 -9.32 10.46 10.36
C SER A 70 -10.71 10.41 9.72
N ALA A 71 -11.32 9.23 9.66
CA ALA A 71 -12.66 9.07 9.12
C ALA A 71 -13.70 9.95 9.87
N ALA A 72 -13.55 10.15 11.18
CA ALA A 72 -14.44 11.00 11.95
C ALA A 72 -14.30 12.48 11.55
N SER A 73 -13.06 12.98 11.44
CA SER A 73 -12.77 14.35 11.01
C SER A 73 -13.24 14.60 9.56
N TRP A 74 -13.10 13.61 8.68
CA TRP A 74 -13.56 13.73 7.29
C TRP A 74 -15.09 13.85 7.18
N ARG A 75 -15.84 13.03 7.94
CA ARG A 75 -17.31 13.12 7.99
C ARG A 75 -17.81 14.43 8.60
N ALA A 76 -17.06 15.00 9.55
CA ALA A 76 -17.39 16.30 10.11
C ALA A 76 -17.22 17.42 9.06
N LEU A 77 -16.15 17.36 8.25
CA LEU A 77 -15.88 18.31 7.17
C LEU A 77 -16.98 18.28 6.08
N THR A 78 -17.36 17.08 5.61
CA THR A 78 -18.41 16.93 4.57
C THR A 78 -19.77 17.43 5.04
N LYS A 79 -20.12 17.20 6.31
CA LYS A 79 -21.37 17.73 6.92
C LYS A 79 -21.40 19.25 6.98
N GLN A 80 -20.26 19.90 7.29
CA GLN A 80 -20.16 21.36 7.33
C GLN A 80 -20.21 21.98 5.92
N ALA A 81 -19.68 21.30 4.90
CA ALA A 81 -19.78 21.76 3.51
C ALA A 81 -21.21 21.66 2.94
N LYS A 82 -22.07 20.82 3.53
CA LYS A 82 -23.45 20.54 3.05
C LYS A 82 -24.52 21.39 3.73
N SER A 83 -24.18 22.25 4.70
CA SER A 83 -25.15 23.14 5.36
C SER A 83 -25.49 24.37 4.51
N THR A 84 -26.36 24.16 3.52
CA THR A 84 -27.31 25.17 3.01
C THR A 84 -28.67 24.87 3.67
N PRO A 85 -29.45 25.85 4.16
CA PRO A 85 -30.67 25.56 4.91
C PRO A 85 -31.75 25.06 3.95
N THR A 86 -32.12 23.79 4.05
CA THR A 86 -33.39 23.32 3.50
C THR A 86 -34.04 22.34 4.46
N THR A 87 -35.31 22.62 4.67
CA THR A 87 -36.24 22.19 5.70
C THR A 87 -36.37 20.69 5.85
N THR A 88 -36.50 20.28 7.11
CA THR A 88 -36.89 19.00 7.68
C THR A 88 -37.90 18.21 6.82
N SER A 89 -37.59 16.94 6.59
CA SER A 89 -38.59 15.87 6.51
C SER A 89 -37.95 14.54 6.92
N SER A 90 -38.18 14.20 8.17
CA SER A 90 -37.98 12.89 8.77
C SER A 90 -38.97 11.89 8.17
N THR A 91 -38.46 10.80 7.60
CA THR A 91 -39.25 9.57 7.42
C THR A 91 -38.38 8.40 7.85
N SER A 92 -38.78 7.80 8.96
CA SER A 92 -38.20 6.61 9.55
C SER A 92 -38.57 5.40 8.70
N SER A 93 -37.57 4.73 8.13
CA SER A 93 -37.75 3.39 7.57
C SER A 93 -36.73 2.45 8.21
N THR A 94 -37.24 1.61 9.10
CA THR A 94 -36.56 0.49 9.74
C THR A 94 -36.15 -0.53 8.68
N THR A 95 -34.87 -0.62 8.38
CA THR A 95 -34.27 -1.78 7.72
C THR A 95 -33.27 -2.42 8.65
N ILE A 96 -33.59 -3.64 9.07
CA ILE A 96 -32.77 -4.55 9.86
C ILE A 96 -31.41 -4.69 9.16
N PRO A 97 -30.27 -4.33 9.79
CA PRO A 97 -28.98 -4.70 9.24
C PRO A 97 -28.84 -6.21 9.40
N LYS A 98 -28.78 -6.94 8.27
CA LYS A 98 -28.14 -8.26 8.24
C LYS A 98 -26.69 -8.03 8.60
N ALA A 99 -26.39 -8.10 9.90
CA ALA A 99 -25.04 -8.17 10.40
C ALA A 99 -24.37 -9.33 9.67
N LEU A 100 -23.47 -9.00 8.75
CA LEU A 100 -22.43 -9.95 8.41
C LEU A 100 -21.69 -10.16 9.72
N THR A 101 -21.81 -11.37 10.25
CA THR A 101 -21.13 -11.80 11.46
C THR A 101 -19.64 -11.67 11.21
N THR A 102 -19.07 -10.48 11.46
CA THR A 102 -17.66 -10.33 11.73
C THR A 102 -17.49 -10.96 13.09
N THR A 103 -17.38 -12.29 13.12
CA THR A 103 -16.79 -12.97 14.26
C THR A 103 -15.48 -12.23 14.51
N PRO A 104 -15.22 -11.70 15.71
CA PRO A 104 -13.91 -11.14 16.05
C PRO A 104 -12.94 -12.33 16.17
N GLY A 105 -12.62 -12.92 15.02
CA GLY A 105 -11.78 -14.08 14.86
C GLY A 105 -10.45 -13.59 14.33
N TYR A 106 -9.45 -13.59 15.22
CA TYR A 106 -8.04 -13.46 14.89
C TYR A 106 -7.62 -12.19 14.14
N THR A 107 -7.74 -11.03 14.78
CA THR A 107 -6.99 -9.83 14.35
C THR A 107 -5.48 -9.96 14.56
N ASP A 108 -5.04 -10.99 15.27
CA ASP A 108 -3.64 -11.19 15.71
C ASP A 108 -2.97 -12.41 15.03
N CYS A 109 -3.54 -12.94 13.94
CA CYS A 109 -2.89 -13.97 13.12
C CYS A 109 -2.18 -13.36 11.90
N PRO A 110 -1.12 -14.02 11.39
CA PRO A 110 -0.61 -13.75 10.05
C PRO A 110 -1.73 -13.85 9.00
N PRO A 111 -1.77 -12.96 8.00
CA PRO A 111 -2.82 -12.97 6.99
C PRO A 111 -2.68 -14.19 6.07
N ASP A 112 -3.82 -14.76 5.67
CA ASP A 112 -3.88 -15.67 4.53
C ASP A 112 -3.71 -14.91 3.20
N SER A 113 -3.71 -15.64 2.08
CA SER A 113 -3.52 -15.07 0.74
C SER A 113 -4.61 -14.05 0.38
N GLU A 114 -5.85 -14.25 0.84
CA GLU A 114 -6.96 -13.34 0.54
C GLU A 114 -6.90 -12.06 1.36
N ALA A 115 -6.63 -12.16 2.66
CA ALA A 115 -6.46 -11.02 3.55
C ALA A 115 -5.25 -10.17 3.14
N LEU A 116 -4.13 -10.83 2.79
CA LEU A 116 -2.96 -10.16 2.22
C LEU A 116 -3.33 -9.49 0.90
N GLY A 117 -3.98 -10.20 -0.02
CA GLY A 117 -4.38 -9.67 -1.33
C GLY A 117 -5.28 -8.43 -1.23
N ARG A 118 -6.32 -8.46 -0.39
CA ARG A 118 -7.21 -7.30 -0.16
C ARG A 118 -6.46 -6.09 0.39
N SER A 119 -5.54 -6.32 1.31
CA SER A 119 -4.71 -5.26 1.92
C SER A 119 -3.75 -4.66 0.89
N THR A 120 -3.12 -5.50 0.09
CA THR A 120 -2.21 -5.07 -0.98
C THR A 120 -2.93 -4.32 -2.09
N TRP A 121 -4.09 -4.78 -2.55
CA TRP A 121 -4.88 -4.02 -3.53
C TRP A 121 -5.33 -2.67 -2.98
N THR A 122 -5.70 -2.61 -1.69
CA THR A 122 -6.03 -1.33 -1.04
C THR A 122 -4.84 -0.38 -1.07
N PHE A 123 -3.63 -0.86 -0.76
CA PHE A 123 -2.41 -0.08 -0.85
C PHE A 123 -2.12 0.38 -2.29
N LEU A 124 -2.08 -0.54 -3.26
CA LEU A 124 -1.74 -0.25 -4.65
C LEU A 124 -2.72 0.74 -5.31
N HIS A 125 -4.01 0.58 -5.06
CA HIS A 125 -5.02 1.53 -5.57
C HIS A 125 -4.95 2.90 -4.88
N SER A 126 -4.62 2.95 -3.58
CA SER A 126 -4.41 4.22 -2.87
C SER A 126 -3.15 4.94 -3.34
N LEU A 127 -2.07 4.19 -3.60
CA LEU A 127 -0.85 4.69 -4.23
C LEU A 127 -1.15 5.29 -5.61
N THR A 128 -1.95 4.56 -6.41
CA THR A 128 -2.40 5.03 -7.73
C THR A 128 -3.27 6.29 -7.64
N ALA A 129 -4.20 6.35 -6.69
CA ALA A 129 -5.06 7.51 -6.46
C ALA A 129 -4.27 8.78 -6.08
N SER A 130 -3.13 8.59 -5.39
CA SER A 130 -2.22 9.64 -4.93
C SER A 130 -1.13 10.01 -5.95
N TYR A 131 -1.01 9.23 -7.03
CA TYR A 131 -0.08 9.50 -8.13
C TYR A 131 -0.39 10.87 -8.77
N PRO A 132 0.61 11.63 -9.24
CA PRO A 132 0.37 12.94 -9.82
C PRO A 132 -0.50 12.83 -11.08
N ALA A 133 -1.29 13.86 -11.34
CA ALA A 133 -2.13 13.90 -12.55
C ALA A 133 -1.27 13.69 -13.80
N GLN A 134 -0.08 14.30 -13.83
CA GLN A 134 0.96 14.20 -14.84
C GLN A 134 2.28 13.88 -14.11
N ALA A 135 2.93 12.77 -14.46
CA ALA A 135 4.13 12.31 -13.78
C ALA A 135 5.41 12.72 -14.52
N SER A 136 6.42 13.17 -13.76
CA SER A 136 7.77 13.39 -14.31
C SER A 136 8.41 12.07 -14.75
N SER A 137 9.42 12.15 -15.61
CA SER A 137 10.17 10.96 -16.04
C SER A 137 10.79 10.19 -14.87
N GLU A 138 11.20 10.91 -13.81
CA GLU A 138 11.70 10.33 -12.57
C GLU A 138 10.60 9.54 -11.84
N GLN A 139 9.44 10.16 -11.60
CA GLN A 139 8.30 9.49 -10.96
C GLN A 139 7.80 8.26 -11.75
N GLN A 140 7.91 8.30 -13.08
CA GLN A 140 7.60 7.16 -13.94
C GLN A 140 8.61 6.03 -13.76
N SER A 141 9.90 6.37 -13.72
CA SER A 141 10.98 5.41 -13.50
C SER A 141 10.88 4.77 -12.11
N GLU A 142 10.66 5.56 -11.07
CA GLU A 142 10.48 5.10 -9.69
C GLU A 142 9.29 4.16 -9.57
N MET A 143 8.14 4.53 -10.15
CA MET A 143 6.95 3.67 -10.10
C MET A 143 7.14 2.36 -10.87
N ARG A 144 7.84 2.40 -12.01
CA ARG A 144 8.19 1.19 -12.77
C ARG A 144 9.11 0.27 -11.97
N GLN A 145 10.13 0.84 -11.31
CA GLN A 145 11.02 0.09 -10.42
C GLN A 145 10.27 -0.48 -9.22
N PHE A 146 9.39 0.30 -8.59
CA PHE A 146 8.53 -0.14 -7.50
C PHE A 146 7.69 -1.35 -7.92
N LEU A 147 6.97 -1.29 -9.05
CA LEU A 147 6.16 -2.42 -9.54
C LEU A 147 7.02 -3.65 -9.84
N GLY A 148 8.20 -3.45 -10.43
CA GLY A 148 9.18 -4.51 -10.68
C GLY A 148 9.66 -5.18 -9.39
N ILE A 149 10.01 -4.41 -8.36
CA ILE A 149 10.44 -4.91 -7.05
C ILE A 149 9.27 -5.58 -6.31
N PHE A 150 8.12 -4.91 -6.25
CA PHE A 150 6.90 -5.43 -5.66
C PHE A 150 6.56 -6.80 -6.22
N SER A 151 6.59 -6.95 -7.54
CA SER A 151 6.30 -8.23 -8.21
C SER A 151 7.30 -9.34 -7.89
N LYS A 152 8.52 -9.03 -7.42
CA LYS A 152 9.53 -10.01 -6.98
C LYS A 152 9.39 -10.36 -5.49
N LEU A 153 8.97 -9.39 -4.67
CA LEU A 153 8.93 -9.51 -3.22
C LEU A 153 7.55 -9.89 -2.67
N TYR A 154 6.50 -9.93 -3.50
CA TYR A 154 5.17 -10.29 -3.04
C TYR A 154 5.15 -11.70 -2.42
N PRO A 155 4.74 -11.87 -1.13
CA PRO A 155 4.98 -13.10 -0.37
C PRO A 155 4.31 -14.37 -0.94
N CYS A 156 3.19 -14.22 -1.63
CA CYS A 156 2.57 -15.33 -2.37
C CYS A 156 3.34 -15.54 -3.68
N TRP A 157 4.25 -16.51 -3.71
CA TRP A 157 5.13 -16.73 -4.87
C TRP A 157 4.37 -17.00 -6.18
N VAL A 158 3.30 -17.81 -6.15
CA VAL A 158 2.46 -18.07 -7.34
C VAL A 158 1.79 -16.79 -7.83
N CYS A 159 1.29 -15.97 -6.91
CA CYS A 159 0.66 -14.69 -7.24
C CYS A 159 1.69 -13.71 -7.82
N ALA A 160 2.90 -13.71 -7.27
CA ALA A 160 4.01 -12.87 -7.69
C ALA A 160 4.49 -13.23 -9.10
N GLU A 161 4.67 -14.52 -9.37
CA GLU A 161 5.05 -15.05 -10.68
C GLU A 161 3.98 -14.78 -11.73
N ASP A 162 2.70 -14.99 -11.39
CA ASP A 162 1.58 -14.71 -12.27
C ASP A 162 1.52 -13.22 -12.66
N PHE A 163 1.68 -12.32 -11.69
CA PHE A 163 1.70 -10.88 -11.94
C PHE A 163 2.90 -10.45 -12.79
N ARG A 164 4.09 -11.01 -12.56
CA ARG A 164 5.28 -10.75 -13.40
C ARG A 164 5.06 -11.21 -14.84
N THR A 165 4.54 -12.42 -15.02
CA THR A 165 4.25 -12.97 -16.34
C THR A 165 3.22 -12.13 -17.07
N TRP A 166 2.17 -11.69 -16.39
CA TRP A 166 1.16 -10.81 -16.97
C TRP A 166 1.75 -9.48 -17.42
N MET A 167 2.58 -8.83 -16.61
CA MET A 167 3.24 -7.57 -16.98
C MET A 167 4.26 -7.73 -18.12
N ALA A 168 4.92 -8.88 -18.21
CA ALA A 168 5.92 -9.22 -19.21
C ALA A 168 5.34 -9.85 -20.49
N GLU A 169 4.02 -9.75 -20.68
CA GLU A 169 3.36 -10.28 -21.87
C GLU A 169 4.03 -9.73 -23.15
N PRO A 170 4.39 -10.60 -24.12
CA PRO A 170 5.24 -10.23 -25.26
C PRO A 170 4.75 -9.09 -26.16
N SER A 171 3.45 -8.88 -26.30
CA SER A 171 2.90 -7.75 -27.07
C SER A 171 3.18 -6.40 -26.39
N GLY A 172 3.45 -6.42 -25.09
CA GLY A 172 3.64 -5.23 -24.28
C GLY A 172 2.33 -4.52 -23.91
N GLU A 173 1.17 -5.10 -24.21
CA GLU A 173 -0.15 -4.53 -23.87
C GLU A 173 -0.29 -4.28 -22.37
N ASN A 174 0.24 -5.19 -21.55
CA ASN A 174 0.15 -5.16 -20.09
C ASN A 174 1.28 -4.37 -19.40
N GLN A 175 2.17 -3.73 -20.16
CA GLN A 175 3.21 -2.91 -19.56
C GLN A 175 2.60 -1.75 -18.74
N PRO A 176 3.15 -1.42 -17.54
CA PRO A 176 2.68 -0.32 -16.72
C PRO A 176 2.59 1.00 -17.49
N ARG A 177 1.40 1.61 -17.46
CA ARG A 177 1.13 2.93 -18.05
C ARG A 177 1.20 3.99 -16.95
N LEU A 178 2.26 4.79 -16.96
CA LEU A 178 2.65 5.62 -15.83
C LEU A 178 2.70 7.13 -16.18
N GLY A 179 2.25 7.56 -17.37
CA GLY A 179 2.34 8.96 -17.79
C GLY A 179 1.57 9.92 -16.86
N GLY A 180 0.59 9.40 -16.14
CA GLY A 180 -0.13 10.13 -15.13
C GLY A 180 -1.17 9.27 -14.43
N ARG A 181 -1.78 9.83 -13.40
CA ARG A 181 -2.75 9.14 -12.54
C ARG A 181 -3.86 8.43 -13.30
N LYS A 182 -4.39 9.02 -14.39
CA LYS A 182 -5.48 8.42 -15.16
C LYS A 182 -5.03 7.10 -15.80
N GLU A 183 -3.93 7.12 -16.53
CA GLU A 183 -3.41 5.94 -17.21
C GLU A 183 -3.00 4.85 -16.22
N PHE A 184 -2.40 5.26 -15.09
CA PHE A 184 -1.99 4.33 -14.04
C PHE A 184 -3.20 3.70 -13.35
N GLY A 185 -4.25 4.47 -13.07
CA GLY A 185 -5.53 3.96 -12.53
C GLY A 185 -6.22 2.97 -13.46
N ASP A 186 -6.29 3.29 -14.75
CA ASP A 186 -6.86 2.40 -15.75
C ASP A 186 -6.04 1.10 -15.90
N TRP A 187 -4.70 1.18 -15.83
CA TRP A 187 -3.83 0.01 -15.82
C TRP A 187 -3.98 -0.83 -14.55
N MET A 188 -3.99 -0.21 -13.36
CA MET A 188 -4.12 -0.89 -12.07
C MET A 188 -5.47 -1.61 -11.95
N CYS A 189 -6.55 -1.00 -12.46
CA CYS A 189 -7.85 -1.65 -12.53
C CYS A 189 -7.83 -2.88 -13.44
N ARG A 190 -7.26 -2.79 -14.65
CA ARG A 190 -7.14 -3.92 -15.57
C ARG A 190 -6.29 -5.05 -15.00
N ALA A 191 -5.17 -4.73 -14.35
CA ALA A 191 -4.34 -5.71 -13.64
C ALA A 191 -5.13 -6.45 -12.55
N HIS A 192 -5.95 -5.73 -11.78
CA HIS A 192 -6.80 -6.34 -10.76
C HIS A 192 -7.91 -7.20 -11.38
N ASN A 193 -8.51 -6.75 -12.50
CA ASN A 193 -9.52 -7.52 -13.22
C ASN A 193 -8.97 -8.80 -13.83
N GLU A 194 -7.69 -8.83 -14.24
CA GLU A 194 -7.04 -10.08 -14.66
C GLU A 194 -7.10 -11.12 -13.53
N VAL A 195 -6.74 -10.71 -12.32
CA VAL A 195 -6.79 -11.59 -11.14
C VAL A 195 -8.24 -11.97 -10.82
N ASN A 196 -9.19 -11.04 -10.91
CA ASN A 196 -10.61 -11.36 -10.72
C ASN A 196 -11.07 -12.45 -11.70
N ARG A 197 -10.74 -12.31 -12.99
CA ARG A 197 -11.07 -13.29 -14.02
C ARG A 197 -10.48 -14.66 -13.73
N LYS A 198 -9.19 -14.74 -13.38
CA LYS A 198 -8.52 -16.00 -13.00
C LYS A 198 -9.15 -16.68 -11.79
N LEU A 199 -9.68 -15.89 -10.86
CA LEU A 199 -10.35 -16.38 -9.65
C LEU A 199 -11.88 -16.56 -9.82
N GLY A 200 -12.43 -16.38 -11.02
CA GLY A 200 -13.87 -16.49 -11.29
C GLY A 200 -14.72 -15.42 -10.59
N LYS A 201 -14.14 -14.27 -10.25
CA LYS A 201 -14.84 -13.13 -9.64
C LYS A 201 -15.33 -12.18 -10.74
N SER A 202 -16.40 -11.44 -10.44
CA SER A 202 -16.90 -10.39 -11.34
C SER A 202 -15.83 -9.33 -11.58
N GLU A 203 -15.73 -8.87 -12.82
CA GLU A 203 -14.87 -7.74 -13.17
C GLU A 203 -15.43 -6.43 -12.60
N PHE A 204 -14.53 -5.57 -12.14
CA PHE A 204 -14.85 -4.22 -11.72
C PHE A 204 -14.89 -3.29 -12.93
N ASP A 205 -15.91 -2.44 -13.03
CA ASP A 205 -15.97 -1.45 -14.10
C ASP A 205 -14.96 -0.32 -13.83
N CYS A 206 -13.87 -0.33 -14.60
CA CYS A 206 -12.77 0.60 -14.43
C CYS A 206 -13.18 2.06 -14.56
N ARG A 207 -14.32 2.41 -15.16
CA ARG A 207 -14.81 3.80 -15.20
C ARG A 207 -15.01 4.39 -13.80
N PHE A 208 -15.22 3.55 -12.78
CA PHE A 208 -15.49 3.96 -11.41
C PHE A 208 -14.28 3.81 -10.45
N TRP A 209 -13.07 3.61 -10.98
CA TRP A 209 -11.91 3.39 -10.12
C TRP A 209 -11.60 4.65 -9.26
N GLU A 210 -11.83 5.86 -9.80
CA GLU A 210 -11.60 7.10 -9.06
C GLU A 210 -12.61 7.28 -7.92
N GLU A 211 -13.88 6.95 -8.14
CA GLU A 211 -14.94 6.97 -7.13
C GLU A 211 -14.59 5.99 -6.01
N ARG A 212 -14.18 4.77 -6.37
CA ARG A 212 -13.85 3.73 -5.40
C ARG A 212 -12.62 4.07 -4.56
N TRP A 213 -11.57 4.66 -5.15
CA TRP A 213 -10.25 4.77 -4.51
C TRP A 213 -9.79 6.19 -4.19
N ARG A 214 -10.45 7.22 -4.73
CA ARG A 214 -10.06 8.62 -4.52
C ARG A 214 -11.21 9.49 -4.03
N LYS A 215 -12.23 9.70 -4.86
CA LYS A 215 -13.27 10.71 -4.68
C LYS A 215 -14.34 10.30 -3.67
N GLY A 216 -14.65 9.00 -3.59
CA GLY A 216 -15.91 8.54 -3.01
C GLY A 216 -17.03 8.53 -4.05
N TRP A 217 -18.12 7.84 -3.71
CA TRP A 217 -19.28 7.70 -4.59
C TRP A 217 -20.20 8.92 -4.52
N GLY A 218 -20.78 9.31 -5.66
CA GLY A 218 -21.63 10.50 -5.78
C GLY A 218 -22.97 10.41 -5.03
N ASP A 219 -23.36 9.22 -4.57
CA ASP A 219 -24.53 9.00 -3.69
C ASP A 219 -24.29 9.41 -2.24
N GLY A 220 -23.08 9.86 -1.90
CA GLY A 220 -22.73 10.34 -0.57
C GLY A 220 -22.49 9.25 0.46
N ARG A 221 -22.50 7.95 0.09
CA ARG A 221 -22.30 6.85 1.06
C ARG A 221 -20.90 6.81 1.70
N CYS A 222 -19.98 7.61 1.19
CA CYS A 222 -18.63 7.78 1.72
C CYS A 222 -18.46 9.03 2.59
N GLU A 223 -19.53 9.80 2.81
CA GLU A 223 -19.57 11.04 3.59
C GLU A 223 -20.19 10.87 4.99
#